data_AF-X0ZAV0-F1
#
_entry.id   AF-X0ZAV0-F1
#
_cell.length_a   1.000
_cell.length_b   1.000
_cell.length_c   1.000
_cell.angle_alpha   90.00
_cell.angle_beta   90.00
_cell.angle_gamma   90.00
#
_symmetry.space_group_name_H-M   'P 1'
#
loop_
_entity.id
_entity.type
_entity.pdbx_description
1 polymer ?
#
loop_
_entity_poly.entity_id
_entity_poly.type
_entity_poly.pdbx_seq_one_letter_code
_entity_poly.pdbx_strand_id
1 'polypeptide(L)'
;AALKVYQGKPMINSVTGQEHSLNEVLPLVKEYGAVVIGLTMDDEGIPMDPDWRVAIAHKIVDRAEALDIPREDIIIDCLALTIATDSRAGLATLQAIRKVKAELGVNQTLGASN
;
A
#
# COMPACT_ATOMS: atom_id res chain seq x y z
N ALA A 1 19.85 6.90 -0.98
CA ALA A 1 20.60 8.04 -1.56
C ALA A 1 19.71 9.26 -1.77
N ALA A 2 18.59 9.14 -2.51
CA ALA A 2 17.68 10.27 -2.75
C ALA A 2 17.02 10.84 -1.48
N LEU A 3 16.61 9.99 -0.53
CA LEU A 3 16.01 10.43 0.74
C LEU A 3 16.91 11.37 1.56
N LYS A 4 18.23 11.20 1.47
CA LYS A 4 19.20 12.04 2.19
C LYS A 4 19.36 13.45 1.61
N VAL A 5 19.05 13.63 0.33
CA VAL A 5 19.26 14.89 -0.40
C VAL A 5 17.95 15.64 -0.69
N TYR A 6 16.82 15.00 -0.48
CA TYR A 6 15.51 15.61 -0.68
C TYR A 6 15.20 16.64 0.41
N GLN A 7 14.64 17.78 0.01
CA GLN A 7 14.19 18.82 0.94
C GLN A 7 12.68 18.75 1.09
N GLY A 8 12.21 18.52 2.32
CA GLY A 8 10.79 18.37 2.65
C GLY A 8 10.44 16.95 3.06
N LYS A 9 9.16 16.61 2.99
CA LYS A 9 8.64 15.27 3.35
C LYS A 9 8.55 14.39 2.10
N PRO A 10 9.47 13.42 1.90
CA PRO A 10 9.44 12.58 0.72
C PRO A 10 8.29 11.56 0.79
N MET A 11 7.88 11.05 -0.37
CA MET A 11 6.98 9.90 -0.48
C MET A 11 7.73 8.73 -1.10
N ILE A 12 7.71 7.57 -0.43
CA ILE A 12 8.27 6.32 -0.91
C ILE A 12 7.17 5.53 -1.62
N ASN A 13 7.37 5.31 -2.92
CA ASN A 13 6.54 4.46 -3.76
C ASN A 13 7.39 3.26 -4.20
N SER A 14 7.28 2.09 -3.57
CA SER A 14 6.30 1.69 -2.54
C SER A 14 6.86 0.57 -1.64
N VAL A 15 6.06 0.14 -0.67
CA VAL A 15 6.23 -1.11 0.08
C VAL A 15 5.15 -2.12 -0.33
N THR A 16 5.46 -3.41 -0.28
CA THR A 16 4.48 -4.50 -0.52
C THR A 16 4.18 -5.24 0.80
N GLY A 17 3.23 -6.18 0.77
CA GLY A 17 2.95 -7.08 1.89
C GLY A 17 4.03 -8.13 2.16
N GLN A 18 5.08 -8.19 1.35
CA GLN A 18 6.17 -9.16 1.47
C GLN A 18 7.06 -8.80 2.66
N GLU A 19 7.50 -9.82 3.42
CA GLU A 19 8.30 -9.58 4.64
C GLU A 19 9.60 -8.84 4.36
N HIS A 20 10.29 -9.17 3.27
CA HIS A 20 11.54 -8.48 2.92
C HIS A 20 11.27 -7.00 2.61
N SER A 21 10.19 -6.68 1.89
CA SER A 21 9.83 -5.31 1.53
C SER A 21 9.50 -4.49 2.78
N LEU A 22 8.68 -5.03 3.67
CA LEU A 22 8.32 -4.39 4.94
C LEU A 22 9.56 -4.10 5.81
N ASN A 23 10.45 -5.09 5.94
CA ASN A 23 11.64 -5.00 6.79
C ASN A 23 12.70 -4.04 6.21
N GLU A 24 12.76 -3.85 4.89
CA GLU A 24 13.70 -2.94 4.25
C GLU A 24 13.15 -1.50 4.17
N VAL A 25 11.87 -1.34 3.82
CA VAL A 25 11.31 -0.02 3.48
C VAL A 25 10.80 0.72 4.70
N LEU A 26 10.04 0.08 5.60
CA LEU A 26 9.42 0.80 6.72
C LEU A 26 10.42 1.45 7.69
N PRO A 27 11.59 0.84 8.00
CA PRO A 27 12.61 1.52 8.78
C PRO A 27 13.11 2.81 8.11
N LEU A 28 13.22 2.84 6.77
CA LEU A 28 13.59 4.04 6.03
C LEU A 28 12.48 5.09 6.09
N VAL A 29 11.21 4.67 5.98
CA VAL A 29 10.06 5.59 6.13
C VAL A 29 10.14 6.28 7.50
N LYS A 30 10.41 5.52 8.55
CA LYS A 30 10.57 6.05 9.91
C LYS A 30 11.79 6.94 10.06
N GLU A 31 12.96 6.53 9.56
CA GLU A 31 14.22 7.29 9.64
C GLU A 31 14.10 8.67 8.99
N TYR A 32 13.45 8.75 7.82
CA TYR A 32 13.34 9.98 7.04
C TYR A 32 12.02 10.73 7.24
N GLY A 33 11.12 10.23 8.09
CA GLY A 33 9.79 10.80 8.28
C GLY A 33 8.98 10.88 6.97
N ALA A 34 9.13 9.88 6.11
CA ALA A 34 8.51 9.85 4.79
C ALA A 34 7.03 9.43 4.84
N VAL A 35 6.30 9.73 3.77
CA VAL A 35 5.02 9.08 3.45
C VAL A 35 5.30 7.78 2.72
N VAL A 36 4.50 6.73 2.91
CA VAL A 36 4.67 5.44 2.22
C VAL A 36 3.40 5.01 1.50
N ILE A 37 3.55 4.56 0.26
CA ILE A 37 2.50 3.84 -0.47
C ILE A 37 2.68 2.34 -0.23
N GLY A 38 1.65 1.68 0.29
CA GLY A 38 1.54 0.24 0.45
C GLY A 38 0.73 -0.41 -0.66
N LEU A 39 1.35 -1.27 -1.45
CA LEU A 39 0.67 -2.05 -2.50
C LEU A 39 0.08 -3.33 -1.90
N THR A 40 -1.19 -3.61 -2.17
CA THR A 40 -1.86 -4.83 -1.69
C THR A 40 -1.48 -6.07 -2.51
N MET A 41 -0.20 -6.43 -2.48
CA MET A 41 0.36 -7.64 -3.07
C MET A 41 1.37 -8.27 -2.12
N ASP A 42 1.56 -9.58 -2.23
CA ASP A 42 2.48 -10.35 -1.41
C ASP A 42 3.27 -11.35 -2.27
N ASP A 43 3.85 -12.38 -1.64
CA ASP A 43 4.67 -13.39 -2.31
C ASP A 43 3.88 -14.26 -3.29
N GLU A 44 2.54 -14.29 -3.18
CA GLU A 44 1.63 -14.96 -4.12
C GLU A 44 1.21 -14.03 -5.29
N GLY A 45 1.70 -12.79 -5.30
CA GLY A 45 1.41 -11.79 -6.32
C GLY A 45 0.25 -10.87 -5.97
N ILE A 46 -0.53 -10.45 -6.98
CA ILE A 46 -1.68 -9.55 -6.80
C ILE A 46 -2.95 -10.39 -6.61
N PRO A 47 -3.57 -10.40 -5.42
CA PRO A 47 -4.78 -11.18 -5.21
C PRO A 47 -5.93 -10.68 -6.07
N MET A 48 -6.73 -11.59 -6.61
CA MET A 48 -8.02 -11.27 -7.25
C MET A 48 -9.13 -11.07 -6.22
N ASP A 49 -8.97 -11.66 -5.04
CA ASP A 49 -9.92 -11.56 -3.93
C ASP A 49 -9.77 -10.21 -3.21
N PRO A 50 -10.83 -9.38 -3.16
CA PRO A 50 -10.82 -8.14 -2.39
C PRO A 50 -10.53 -8.34 -0.90
N ASP A 51 -10.97 -9.44 -0.29
CA ASP A 51 -10.74 -9.71 1.14
C ASP A 51 -9.27 -9.99 1.42
N TRP A 52 -8.59 -10.70 0.53
CA TRP A 52 -7.15 -10.91 0.64
C TRP A 52 -6.38 -9.58 0.48
N ARG A 53 -6.77 -8.72 -0.47
CA ARG A 53 -6.16 -7.38 -0.58
C ARG A 53 -6.30 -6.56 0.71
N VAL A 54 -7.47 -6.64 1.35
CA VAL A 54 -7.73 -5.96 2.63
C VAL A 54 -6.87 -6.55 3.74
N ALA A 55 -6.70 -7.87 3.80
CA ALA A 55 -5.80 -8.51 4.75
C ALA A 55 -4.34 -8.06 4.59
N ILE A 56 -3.86 -7.91 3.34
CA ILE A 56 -2.53 -7.36 3.06
C ILE A 56 -2.45 -5.89 3.50
N ALA A 57 -3.50 -5.09 3.25
CA ALA A 57 -3.55 -3.70 3.68
C ALA A 57 -3.46 -3.59 5.22
N HIS A 58 -4.19 -4.42 5.97
CA HIS A 58 -4.08 -4.51 7.44
C HIS A 58 -2.64 -4.82 7.85
N LYS A 59 -2.04 -5.86 7.26
CA LYS A 59 -0.64 -6.22 7.52
C LYS A 59 0.32 -5.04 7.32
N ILE A 60 0.18 -4.28 6.23
CA ILE A 60 1.05 -3.14 5.94
C ILE A 60 0.84 -2.02 6.99
N VAL A 61 -0.41 -1.67 7.28
CA VAL A 61 -0.75 -0.62 8.25
C VAL A 61 -0.25 -0.99 9.65
N ASP A 62 -0.55 -2.20 10.13
CA ASP A 62 -0.15 -2.68 11.46
C ASP A 62 1.37 -2.66 11.63
N ARG A 63 2.11 -3.07 10.59
CA ARG A 63 3.58 -3.08 10.62
C ARG A 63 4.17 -1.68 10.59
N ALA A 64 3.54 -0.73 9.91
CA ALA A 64 3.95 0.66 9.89
C ALA A 64 3.65 1.36 11.23
N GLU A 65 2.46 1.15 11.78
CA GLU A 65 2.07 1.69 13.09
C GLU A 65 2.93 1.12 14.22
N ALA A 66 3.31 -0.16 14.15
CA ALA A 66 4.24 -0.77 15.10
C ALA A 66 5.66 -0.14 15.10
N LEU A 67 6.00 0.64 14.06
CA LEU A 67 7.24 1.42 13.96
C LEU A 67 7.01 2.91 14.24
N ASP A 68 5.86 3.28 14.81
CA ASP A 68 5.44 4.64 15.09
C ASP A 68 5.42 5.53 13.84
N ILE A 69 5.06 4.97 12.67
CA ILE A 69 4.78 5.76 11.47
C ILE A 69 3.34 6.32 11.60
N PRO A 70 3.15 7.65 11.51
CA PRO A 70 1.83 8.24 11.64
C PRO A 70 0.88 7.71 10.58
N ARG A 71 -0.36 7.48 10.98
CA ARG A 71 -1.35 6.84 10.12
C ARG A 71 -1.73 7.71 8.90
N GLU A 72 -1.65 9.03 9.02
CA GLU A 72 -1.79 9.97 7.92
C GLU A 72 -0.72 9.83 6.83
N ASP A 73 0.43 9.22 7.16
CA ASP A 73 1.56 8.99 6.26
C ASP A 73 1.53 7.63 5.57
N ILE A 74 0.49 6.83 5.85
CA ILE A 74 0.28 5.54 5.22
C ILE A 74 -0.80 5.69 4.14
N ILE A 75 -0.44 5.40 2.89
CA ILE A 75 -1.35 5.42 1.75
C ILE A 75 -1.46 4.00 1.20
N ILE A 76 -2.67 3.47 1.02
CA ILE A 76 -2.87 2.14 0.42
C ILE A 76 -3.24 2.26 -1.06
N ASP A 77 -2.56 1.47 -1.89
CA ASP A 77 -2.92 1.25 -3.28
C ASP A 77 -3.44 -0.19 -3.43
N CYS A 78 -4.72 -0.31 -3.77
CA CYS A 78 -5.39 -1.61 -3.93
C CYS A 78 -5.08 -2.30 -5.27
N LEU A 79 -4.18 -1.75 -6.09
CA LEU A 79 -3.75 -2.22 -7.40
C LEU A 79 -4.89 -2.40 -8.41
N ALA A 80 -4.99 -1.46 -9.35
CA ALA A 80 -5.85 -1.64 -10.52
C ALA A 80 -5.31 -2.77 -11.39
N LEU A 81 -6.20 -3.67 -11.80
CA LEU A 81 -5.93 -4.74 -12.75
C LEU A 81 -6.66 -4.46 -14.07
N THR A 82 -6.02 -4.84 -15.18
CA THR A 82 -6.51 -4.57 -16.53
C THR A 82 -7.86 -5.27 -16.80
N ILE A 83 -8.87 -4.50 -17.20
CA ILE A 83 -10.22 -5.02 -17.51
C ILE A 83 -10.22 -5.93 -18.74
N ALA A 84 -9.25 -5.76 -19.66
CA ALA A 84 -9.13 -6.56 -20.87
C ALA A 84 -8.87 -8.05 -20.60
N THR A 85 -8.27 -8.41 -19.46
CA THR A 85 -7.95 -9.79 -19.09
C THR A 85 -9.00 -10.42 -18.19
N ASP A 86 -9.64 -9.66 -17.29
CA ASP A 86 -10.84 -10.06 -16.54
C ASP A 86 -11.79 -8.87 -16.40
N SER A 87 -13.00 -9.00 -16.94
CA SER A 87 -14.02 -7.94 -16.88
C SER A 87 -14.48 -7.59 -15.46
N ARG A 88 -14.20 -8.46 -14.48
CA ARG A 88 -14.52 -8.27 -13.06
C ARG A 88 -13.38 -7.61 -12.28
N ALA A 89 -12.20 -7.45 -12.87
CA ALA A 89 -11.02 -6.87 -12.22
C ALA A 89 -11.29 -5.46 -11.65
N GLY A 90 -12.01 -4.63 -12.39
CA GLY A 90 -12.40 -3.29 -11.93
C GLY A 90 -13.32 -3.35 -10.70
N LEU A 91 -14.29 -4.28 -10.68
CA LEU A 91 -15.21 -4.43 -9.54
C LEU A 91 -14.47 -4.92 -8.30
N ALA A 92 -13.58 -5.90 -8.44
CA ALA A 92 -12.76 -6.40 -7.33
C ALA A 92 -11.90 -5.28 -6.71
N THR A 93 -11.27 -4.44 -7.56
CA THR A 93 -10.48 -3.29 -7.11
C THR A 93 -11.34 -2.29 -6.33
N LEU A 94 -12.52 -1.91 -6.86
CA LEU A 94 -13.44 -0.99 -6.18
C LEU A 94 -13.99 -1.55 -4.86
N GLN A 95 -14.22 -2.85 -4.79
CA GLN A 95 -14.63 -3.53 -3.56
C GLN A 95 -13.53 -3.46 -2.49
N ALA A 96 -12.27 -3.72 -2.87
CA ALA A 96 -11.14 -3.61 -1.97
C ALA A 96 -10.99 -2.17 -1.44
N ILE A 97 -11.04 -1.16 -2.32
CA ILE A 97 -10.98 0.27 -1.94
C ILE A 97 -12.05 0.63 -0.92
N ARG A 98 -13.29 0.16 -1.14
CA ARG A 98 -14.41 0.41 -0.22
C ARG A 98 -14.17 -0.22 1.15
N LYS A 99 -13.69 -1.47 1.19
CA LYS A 99 -13.39 -2.20 2.44
C LYS A 99 -12.22 -1.56 3.18
N VAL A 100 -11.11 -1.26 2.51
CA VAL A 100 -9.98 -0.53 3.09
C VAL A 100 -10.43 0.82 3.66
N LYS A 101 -11.32 1.55 2.98
CA LYS A 101 -11.86 2.80 3.54
C LYS A 101 -12.67 2.58 4.81
N ALA A 102 -13.49 1.53 4.85
CA ALA A 102 -14.39 1.26 5.96
C ALA A 102 -13.66 0.69 7.19
N GLU A 103 -12.70 -0.20 6.98
CA GLU A 103 -12.01 -0.93 8.04
C GLU A 103 -10.76 -0.21 8.51
N LEU A 104 -9.91 0.20 7.57
CA LEU A 104 -8.69 0.89 7.89
C LEU A 104 -8.97 2.37 7.99
N GLY A 105 -9.49 3.03 6.94
CA GLY A 105 -9.76 4.47 6.92
C GLY A 105 -8.56 5.36 6.55
N VAL A 106 -7.46 4.75 6.11
CA VAL A 106 -6.23 5.41 5.65
C VAL A 106 -6.42 6.14 4.31
N ASN A 107 -5.43 6.93 3.92
CA ASN A 107 -5.36 7.54 2.60
C ASN A 107 -5.20 6.45 1.53
N GLN A 108 -5.68 6.70 0.31
CA GLN A 108 -5.63 5.72 -0.78
C GLN A 108 -5.22 6.37 -2.10
N THR A 109 -4.55 5.60 -2.95
CA THR A 109 -4.13 5.99 -4.30
C THR A 109 -4.37 4.84 -5.28
N LEU A 110 -4.31 5.13 -6.58
CA LEU A 110 -4.41 4.12 -7.64
C LEU A 110 -3.68 4.60 -8.90
N GLY A 111 -2.93 3.72 -9.56
CA GLY A 111 -2.43 3.94 -10.91
C GLY A 111 -3.55 3.89 -11.95
N ALA A 112 -3.92 5.02 -12.54
CA ALA A 112 -5.08 5.11 -13.45
C ALA A 112 -4.87 4.46 -14.83
N SER A 113 -3.64 4.14 -15.21
CA SER A 113 -3.27 3.65 -16.55
C SER A 113 -3.10 2.13 -16.67
N ASN A 114 -3.34 1.38 -15.59
CA ASN A 114 -3.18 -0.09 -15.56
C ASN A 114 -4.24 -0.85 -16.37
#